data_AF-A0A723NN74-F1
#
_entry.id   AF-A0A723NN74-F1
#
_cell.length_a   1.000
_cell.length_b   1.000
_cell.length_c   1.000
_cell.angle_alpha   90.00
_cell.angle_beta   90.00
_cell.angle_gamma   90.00
#
_symmetry.space_group_name_H-M   'P 1'
#
loop_
_entity.id
_entity.type
_entity.pdbx_description
1 polymer ?
#
loop_
_entity_poly.entity_id
_entity_poly.type
_entity_poly.pdbx_seq_one_letter_code
_entity_poly.pdbx_strand_id
1 'polypeptide(L)' 'MQTQDTFYQVMRRHGVTRRSFLKFCSLTATSLGLSSSMIPQIAYALENKPRTPVIWLH' A
#
# COMPACT_ATOMS: atom_id res chain seq x y z
N MET A 1 8.47 14.94 -16.44
CA MET A 1 7.32 14.79 -15.52
C MET A 1 7.57 13.60 -14.63
N GLN A 2 7.93 13.78 -13.35
CA GLN A 2 8.12 12.63 -12.44
C GLN A 2 6.79 11.89 -12.26
N THR A 3 6.69 10.67 -12.78
CA THR A 3 5.59 9.76 -12.53
C THR A 3 5.66 9.38 -11.04
N GLN A 4 4.76 9.91 -10.22
CA GLN A 4 4.71 9.58 -8.80
C GLN A 4 4.32 8.11 -8.66
N ASP A 5 5.28 7.26 -8.32
CA ASP A 5 5.05 5.82 -8.17
C ASP A 5 4.03 5.56 -7.04
N THR A 6 3.15 4.59 -7.26
CA THR A 6 2.21 4.16 -6.21
C THR A 6 2.92 3.27 -5.20
N PHE A 7 2.35 3.13 -4.00
CA PHE A 7 2.92 2.23 -2.98
C PHE A 7 3.08 0.80 -3.51
N TYR A 8 2.11 0.31 -4.27
CA TYR A 8 2.20 -1.01 -4.89
C TYR A 8 3.36 -1.13 -5.90
N GLN A 9 3.58 -0.13 -6.74
CA GLN A 9 4.67 -0.14 -7.72
C GLN A 9 6.05 -0.17 -7.05
N VAL A 10 6.24 0.62 -5.98
CA VAL A 10 7.48 0.60 -5.20
C VAL A 10 7.69 -0.77 -4.56
N MET A 11 6.69 -1.33 -3.88
CA MET A 11 6.79 -2.67 -3.28
C MET A 11 7.10 -3.74 -4.32
N ARG A 12 6.49 -3.67 -5.51
CA ARG A 12 6.77 -4.59 -6.62
C ARG A 12 8.21 -4.52 -7.10
N ARG A 13 8.81 -3.32 -7.20
CA ARG A 13 10.23 -3.14 -7.56
C ARG A 13 11.17 -3.74 -6.52
N HIS A 14 10.77 -3.78 -5.24
CA HIS A 14 11.49 -4.45 -4.17
C HIS A 14 11.24 -5.97 -4.10
N GLY A 15 10.58 -6.57 -5.10
CA GLY A 15 10.35 -8.02 -5.15
C GLY A 15 9.16 -8.51 -4.32
N VAL A 16 8.32 -7.61 -3.80
CA VAL A 16 7.11 -8.00 -3.05
C VAL A 16 6.09 -8.62 -4.00
N THR A 17 5.69 -9.87 -3.71
CA THR A 17 4.67 -10.58 -4.49
C THR A 17 3.27 -10.03 -4.21
N ARG A 18 2.34 -10.23 -5.16
CA ARG A 18 0.92 -9.82 -4.99
C ARG A 18 0.29 -10.42 -3.72
N ARG A 19 0.63 -11.66 -3.37
CA ARG A 19 0.16 -12.32 -2.14
C ARG A 19 0.67 -11.63 -0.89
N SER A 20 1.96 -11.27 -0.85
CA SER A 20 2.55 -10.57 0.31
C SER A 20 1.98 -9.15 0.46
N PHE A 21 1.70 -8.48 -0.66
CA PHE A 21 1.02 -7.19 -0.66
C PHE A 21 -0.40 -7.28 -0.08
N LEU A 22 -1.18 -8.31 -0.42
CA LEU A 22 -2.50 -8.51 0.16
C LEU A 22 -2.43 -8.82 1.66
N LYS A 23 -1.44 -9.61 2.11
CA LYS A 23 -1.18 -9.83 3.54
C LYS A 23 -0.87 -8.52 4.27
N PHE A 24 -0.08 -7.64 3.66
CA PHE A 24 0.16 -6.29 4.20
C PHE A 24 -1.16 -5.51 4.35
N CYS A 25 -2.01 -5.49 3.32
CA CYS A 25 -3.31 -4.81 3.41
C CYS A 25 -4.21 -5.40 4.51
N SER A 26 -4.18 -6.74 4.70
CA SER A 26 -4.89 -7.40 5.80
C SER A 26 -4.36 -6.95 7.16
N LEU A 27 -3.04 -6.92 7.33
CA LEU A 27 -2.40 -6.45 8.57
C LEU A 27 -2.74 -4.97 8.84
N THR A 28 -2.73 -4.12 7.82
CA THR A 28 -3.12 -2.71 7.94
C THR A 28 -4.58 -2.55 8.34
N ALA A 29 -5.49 -3.34 7.75
CA ALA A 29 -6.90 -3.33 8.13
C ALA A 29 -7.06 -3.71 9.60
N THR A 30 -6.42 -4.80 10.04
CA THR A 30 -6.46 -5.25 11.44
C THR A 30 -5.85 -4.23 12.40
N SER A 31 -4.71 -3.62 12.06
CA SER A 31 -4.07 -2.63 12.92
C SER A 31 -4.90 -1.36 13.09
N LEU A 32 -5.73 -1.04 12.10
CA LEU A 32 -6.67 0.10 12.14
C LEU A 32 -8.03 -0.28 12.74
N GLY A 33 -8.23 -1.53 13.19
CA GLY A 33 -9.53 -2.00 13.70
C GLY A 33 -10.61 -2.09 12.62
N LEU A 34 -10.25 -2.16 11.34
CA LEU A 34 -11.17 -2.24 10.21
C LEU A 34 -11.60 -3.69 9.95
N SER A 35 -12.79 -3.86 9.37
CA SER A 35 -13.28 -5.18 8.95
C SER A 35 -12.51 -5.72 7.73
N SER A 36 -12.51 -7.04 7.56
CA SER A 36 -11.88 -7.70 6.41
C SER A 36 -12.46 -7.27 5.06
N SER A 37 -13.70 -6.78 5.03
CA SER A 37 -14.35 -6.22 3.85
C SER A 37 -13.64 -4.96 3.30
N MET A 38 -12.84 -4.28 4.14
CA MET A 38 -12.09 -3.08 3.74
C MET A 38 -10.76 -3.40 3.04
N ILE A 39 -10.25 -4.64 3.15
CA ILE A 39 -8.99 -5.07 2.52
C ILE A 39 -8.94 -4.76 1.01
N PRO A 40 -9.95 -5.10 0.18
CA PRO A 40 -9.92 -4.79 -1.26
C PRO A 40 -9.90 -3.28 -1.54
N GLN A 41 -10.56 -2.48 -0.70
CA GLN A 41 -10.54 -1.02 -0.84
C GLN A 41 -9.16 -0.44 -0.53
N ILE A 42 -8.49 -0.96 0.50
CA ILE A 42 -7.11 -0.59 0.85
C ILE A 42 -6.16 -0.96 -0.29
N ALA A 43 -6.26 -2.19 -0.81
CA ALA A 43 -5.44 -2.63 -1.93
C ALA A 43 -5.62 -1.73 -3.15
N TYR A 44 -6.87 -1.43 -3.52
CA TYR A 44 -7.19 -0.52 -4.63
C TYR A 44 -6.61 0.88 -4.41
N ALA A 45 -6.71 1.43 -3.20
CA ALA A 45 -6.16 2.74 -2.87
C ALA A 45 -4.63 2.76 -3.02
N LEU A 46 -3.93 1.72 -2.54
CA LEU A 46 -2.47 1.63 -2.61
C LEU A 46 -1.94 1.32 -4.02
N GLU A 47 -2.77 0.72 -4.88
CA GLU A 47 -2.46 0.47 -6.29
C GLU A 47 -2.61 1.73 -7.16
N ASN A 48 -3.62 2.56 -6.89
CA ASN A 48 -4.00 3.67 -7.77
C ASN A 48 -3.61 5.06 -7.26
N LYS A 49 -3.44 5.26 -5.94
CA LYS A 49 -3.07 6.57 -5.41
C LYS A 49 -1.55 6.76 -5.46
N PRO A 50 -1.07 7.93 -5.94
CA PRO A 50 0.34 8.25 -5.86
C PRO A 50 0.78 8.25 -4.40
N ARG A 51 2.01 7.80 -4.15
CA ARG A 51 2.56 7.80 -2.80
C ARG A 51 2.69 9.25 -2.29
N THR A 52 2.16 9.52 -1.10
CA THR A 52 2.37 10.80 -0.42
C THR A 52 3.84 10.91 -0.01
N PRO A 53 4.59 11.95 -0.43
CA PRO A 53 5.96 12.14 0.01
C PRO A 53 5.99 12.46 1.51
N VAL A 54 6.92 11.84 2.24
CA VAL A 54 7.10 12.04 3.69
C VAL A 54 8.52 12.53 3.91
N ILE A 55 8.67 13.63 4.64
CA ILE A 55 9.98 14.14 5.10
C ILE A 55 10.20 13.61 6.51
N TRP A 56 11.27 12.85 6.71
CA TRP A 56 11.68 12.39 8.04
C TRP A 56 12.64 13.41 8.65
N LEU A 57 12.21 14.06 9.73
CA LEU A 57 13.07 14.92 10.55
C LEU A 57 13.63 14.09 11.71
N HIS A 58 14.91 14.25 12.00
CA HIS A 58 15.63 13.54 13.07
C HIS A 58 15.62 14.37 14.35
#